data_AF-A0AA95JSP1-F1
#
_entry.id   AF-A0AA95JSP1-F1
#
_cell.length_a   1.000
_cell.length_b   1.000
_cell.length_c   1.000
_cell.angle_alpha   90.00
_cell.angle_beta   90.00
_cell.angle_gamma   90.00
#
_symmetry.space_group_name_H-M   'P 1'
#
loop_
_entity.id
_entity.type
_entity.pdbx_description
1 polymer ?
#
loop_
_entity_poly.entity_id
_entity_poly.type
_entity_poly.pdbx_seq_one_letter_code
_entity_poly.pdbx_strand_id
1 'polypeptide(L)' 'MSYMLKGFLLMIGLFSSTFLSAQTELKVNTLFVPIGIYNIGIEKPINSKVSLQAETFISPWKSFLGKNLQI' A
#
# COMPACT_ATOMS: atom_id res chain seq x y z
N MET A 1 -20.95 -18.25 13.02
CA MET A 1 -19.48 -18.13 13.08
C MET A 1 -18.77 -18.33 11.73
N SER A 2 -19.12 -19.35 10.93
CA SER A 2 -18.39 -19.69 9.69
C SER A 2 -18.38 -18.58 8.61
N TYR A 3 -19.51 -17.90 8.37
CA TYR A 3 -19.61 -16.88 7.31
C TYR A 3 -18.85 -15.58 7.63
N MET A 4 -18.78 -15.19 8.90
CA MET A 4 -18.03 -14.00 9.33
C MET A 4 -16.51 -14.22 9.19
N LEU A 5 -16.03 -15.42 9.52
CA LEU A 5 -14.63 -15.79 9.35
C LEU A 5 -14.24 -15.89 7.87
N LYS A 6 -15.13 -16.42 7.01
CA LYS A 6 -14.93 -16.44 5.55
C LYS A 6 -14.92 -15.04 4.95
N GLY A 7 -15.81 -14.14 5.39
CA GLY A 7 -15.80 -12.73 4.98
C GLY A 7 -14.52 -12.02 5.41
N PHE A 8 -14.04 -12.27 6.62
CA PHE A 8 -12.78 -11.72 7.12
C PHE A 8 -11.55 -12.23 6.33
N LEU A 9 -11.52 -13.52 6.00
CA LEU A 9 -10.47 -14.12 5.16
C LEU A 9 -10.50 -13.60 3.71
N LEU A 10 -11.70 -13.33 3.16
CA LEU A 10 -11.86 -12.71 1.84
C LEU A 10 -11.29 -11.28 1.81
N MET A 11 -11.49 -10.51 2.89
CA MET A 11 -10.96 -9.15 3.02
C MET A 11 -9.43 -9.11 3.19
N ILE A 12 -8.84 -10.12 3.84
CA ILE A 12 -7.38 -10.29 3.92
C ILE A 12 -6.79 -10.67 2.55
N GLY A 13 -7.49 -11.50 1.77
CA GLY A 13 -7.04 -11.92 0.43
C GLY A 13 -7.04 -10.80 -0.62
N LEU A 14 -7.83 -9.74 -0.43
CA LEU A 14 -7.89 -8.58 -1.33
C LEU A 14 -6.77 -7.56 -1.11
N PHE A 15 -5.88 -7.80 -0.14
CA PHE A 15 -4.94 -6.79 0.33
C PHE A 15 -3.60 -6.74 -0.40
N SER A 16 -3.35 -7.64 -1.36
CA SER A 16 -2.06 -7.71 -2.01
C SER A 16 -2.19 -8.20 -3.45
N SER A 17 -2.89 -7.43 -4.29
CA SER A 17 -2.76 -7.57 -5.74
C SER A 17 -1.51 -6.81 -6.21
N THR A 18 -0.38 -7.51 -6.30
CA THR A 18 0.78 -7.01 -7.04
C THR A 18 0.55 -7.28 -8.53
N PHE A 19 0.50 -6.24 -9.35
CA PHE A 19 0.54 -6.40 -10.80
C PHE A 19 1.99 -6.68 -11.20
N LEU A 20 2.29 -7.93 -11.53
CA LEU A 20 3.62 -8.37 -11.95
C LEU A 20 3.86 -7.98 -13.41
N SER A 21 4.21 -6.72 -13.66
CA SER A 21 4.84 -6.34 -14.94
C SER A 21 6.33 -6.64 -14.80
N ALA A 22 6.89 -7.47 -15.69
CA ALA A 22 8.19 -8.14 -15.55
C ALA A 22 9.43 -7.23 -15.33
N GLN A 23 9.26 -5.90 -15.31
CA GLN A 23 10.32 -4.92 -15.07
C GLN A 23 9.93 -3.78 -14.13
N THR A 24 8.66 -3.63 -13.73
CA THR A 24 8.23 -2.55 -12.84
C THR A 24 7.02 -3.01 -12.03
N GLU A 25 7.18 -3.08 -10.73
CA GLU A 25 6.14 -3.49 -9.80
C GLU A 25 5.37 -2.28 -9.29
N LEU A 26 4.04 -2.41 -9.31
CA LEU A 26 3.14 -1.46 -8.65
C LEU A 26 2.70 -2.06 -7.32
N LYS A 27 2.92 -1.29 -6.24
CA LYS A 27 2.55 -1.64 -4.87
C LYS A 27 1.49 -0.66 -4.39
N VAL A 28 0.37 -1.18 -3.89
CA VAL A 28 -0.71 -0.37 -3.33
C VAL A 28 -1.04 -0.91 -1.96
N ASN A 29 -1.00 -0.05 -0.93
CA ASN A 29 -1.39 -0.43 0.42
C ASN A 29 -2.82 0.07 0.70
N THR A 30 -3.74 -0.87 0.84
CA THR A 30 -5.16 -0.58 1.08
C THR A 30 -5.51 -0.42 2.55
N LEU A 31 -4.56 -0.62 3.49
CA LEU A 31 -4.79 -0.50 4.94
C LEU A 31 -5.19 0.89 5.37
N PHE A 32 -4.65 1.87 4.67
CA PHE A 32 -4.81 3.26 5.02
C PHE A 32 -6.00 3.92 4.28
N VAL A 33 -6.61 3.21 3.32
CA VAL A 33 -7.77 3.70 2.56
C VAL A 33 -8.96 4.05 3.45
N PRO A 34 -9.35 3.24 4.48
CA PRO A 34 -10.46 3.59 5.37
C PRO A 34 -10.28 4.91 6.13
N ILE A 35 -9.05 5.37 6.33
CA ILE A 35 -8.73 6.65 6.98
C ILE A 35 -8.31 7.73 5.97
N GLY A 36 -8.67 7.53 4.69
CA GLY A 36 -8.51 8.51 3.62
C GLY A 36 -7.08 8.67 3.10
N ILE A 37 -6.14 7.83 3.53
CA ILE A 37 -4.74 7.90 3.13
C ILE A 37 -4.50 6.98 1.93
N TYR A 38 -3.81 7.52 0.92
CA TYR A 38 -3.36 6.77 -0.23
C TYR A 38 -1.86 6.51 -0.12
N ASN A 39 -1.46 5.24 -0.12
CA ASN A 39 -0.07 4.84 -0.16
C ASN A 39 0.17 3.95 -1.39
N ILE A 40 0.96 4.47 -2.32
CA ILE A 40 1.24 3.86 -3.62
C ILE A 40 2.75 3.89 -3.82
N GLY A 41 3.33 2.76 -4.22
CA GLY A 41 4.75 2.61 -4.53
C GLY A 41 4.95 2.05 -5.93
N ILE A 42 6.01 2.52 -6.60
CA ILE A 42 6.48 2.00 -7.87
C ILE A 42 7.90 1.51 -7.64
N GLU A 43 8.16 0.23 -7.90
CA GLU A 43 9.49 -0.35 -7.81
C GLU A 43 9.99 -0.79 -9.18
N LYS A 44 11.19 -0.37 -9.53
CA LYS A 44 11.86 -0.75 -10.77
C LYS A 44 13.24 -1.37 -10.45
N PRO A 45 13.47 -2.67 -10.71
CA PRO A 45 14.82 -3.23 -10.68
C PRO A 45 15.72 -2.50 -11.67
N ILE A 46 16.86 -1.99 -11.20
CA ILE A 46 17.94 -1.44 -12.04
C ILE A 46 18.79 -2.60 -12.59
N ASN A 47 19.02 -3.62 -11.77
CA ASN A 47 19.69 -4.87 -12.14
C ASN A 47 19.21 -6.01 -11.21
N SER A 48 19.84 -7.18 -11.28
CA SER A 48 19.47 -8.36 -10.47
C SER A 48 19.74 -8.23 -8.97
N LYS A 49 20.40 -7.16 -8.52
CA LYS A 49 20.78 -6.93 -7.11
C LYS A 49 20.24 -5.63 -6.52
N VAL A 50 19.85 -4.67 -7.36
CA VAL A 50 19.45 -3.32 -6.94
C VAL A 50 18.15 -2.93 -7.63
N SER A 51 17.18 -2.47 -6.84
CA SER A 51 15.96 -1.83 -7.31
C SER A 51 15.87 -0.40 -6.80
N LEU A 52 15.17 0.42 -7.57
CA LEU A 52 14.77 1.77 -7.18
C LEU A 52 13.29 1.74 -6.89
N GLN A 53 12.91 2.18 -5.69
CA GLN A 53 11.52 2.32 -5.30
C GLN A 53 11.21 3.80 -5.06
N ALA A 54 10.12 4.27 -5.66
CA ALA A 54 9.55 5.57 -5.40
C ALA A 54 8.18 5.38 -4.77
N GLU A 55 7.97 5.99 -3.62
CA GLU A 55 6.75 5.86 -2.84
C GLU A 55 6.08 7.23 -2.68
N THR A 56 4.75 7.23 -2.72
CA THR A 56 3.93 8.40 -2.47
C THR A 56 2.93 8.06 -1.38
N PHE A 57 2.92 8.89 -0.34
CA PHE A 57 2.02 8.78 0.80
C PHE A 57 1.22 10.08 0.90
N ILE A 58 -0.04 10.04 0.50
CA ILE A 58 -0.94 11.20 0.48
C ILE A 58 -1.93 11.04 1.62
N SER A 59 -1.93 11.99 2.54
CA SER A 59 -2.90 12.05 3.63
C SER A 59 -3.74 13.31 3.55
N PRO A 60 -5.06 13.23 3.85
CA PRO A 60 -5.94 14.38 3.94
C PRO A 60 -5.75 15.13 5.27
N TRP A 61 -5.02 14.52 6.21
CA TRP A 61 -4.79 15.04 7.54
C TRP A 61 -3.72 16.13 7.49
N LYS A 62 -4.13 17.38 7.73
CA LYS A 62 -3.19 18.41 8.18
C LYS A 62 -2.63 17.95 9.52
N SER A 63 -1.30 18.01 9.69
CA SER A 63 -0.54 17.59 10.88
C SER A 63 -1.38 17.53 12.16
N PHE A 64 -1.68 16.32 12.64
CA PHE A 64 -2.53 16.13 13.82
C PHE A 64 -1.78 16.69 15.04
N LEU A 65 -2.39 17.64 15.77
CA LEU A 65 -1.75 18.36 16.88
C LEU A 65 -0.43 19.07 16.51
N GLY A 66 -0.30 19.53 15.26
CA GLY A 66 0.94 20.18 14.79
C GLY A 66 2.11 19.21 14.57
N LYS A 67 1.88 17.89 14.65
CA LYS A 67 2.86 16.86 14.32
C LYS A 67 2.58 16.28 12.95
N ASN A 68 3.61 16.18 12.12
CA ASN A 68 3.48 15.53 10.81
C ASN A 68 3.10 14.06 11.01
N LEU A 69 2.23 13.57 10.13
CA LEU A 69 1.82 12.17 10.12
C LEU A 69 2.99 11.23 9.76
N GLN A 70 4.05 11.78 9.16
CA GLN A 70 5.26 11.09 8.74
C GLN A 70 6.47 12.00 8.98
N ILE A 71 7.61 11.44 9.38
CA ILE A 71 8.89 12.13 9.62
C ILE A 71 9.84 11.76 8.49
#